data_AF-A0A349DAM4-F1
#
_entry.id   AF-A0A349DAM4-F1
#
_cell.length_a   1.000
_cell.length_b   1.000
_cell.length_c   1.000
_cell.angle_alpha   90.00
_cell.angle_beta   90.00
_cell.angle_gamma   90.00
#
_symmetry.space_group_name_H-M   'P 1'
#
loop_
_entity.id
_entity.type
_entity.pdbx_description
1 polymer ?
#
loop_
_entity_poly.entity_id
_entity_poly.type
_entity_poly.pdbx_seq_one_letter_code
_entity_poly.pdbx_strand_id
1 'polypeptide(L)'
;MRTGNIDRKTNETDIRLSIDLDGSGKANVATGCGFLDHMLNLFARHGRFDLAVKCDGDTYVDYHHTVEDIGISLGKAFKEALGDKKGIVRYGDTALPMDESLILSAVDISGRGGLYYSLEIPTEKVGDFDTELVEEFWRA
;
A
#
# COMPACT_ATOMS: atom_id res chain seq x y z
N MET A 1 -9.78 15.77 9.37
CA MET A 1 -9.75 14.30 9.30
C MET A 1 -10.02 13.94 7.85
N ARG A 2 -9.01 13.35 7.22
CA ARG A 2 -8.99 13.06 5.80
C ARG A 2 -9.09 11.55 5.66
N THR A 3 -10.31 11.08 5.45
CA THR A 3 -10.64 9.65 5.51
C THR A 3 -11.12 9.12 4.18
N GLY A 4 -10.81 7.87 3.87
CA GLY A 4 -11.36 7.16 2.72
C GLY A 4 -11.72 5.73 3.09
N ASN A 5 -12.81 5.22 2.53
CA ASN A 5 -13.30 3.86 2.79
C ASN A 5 -13.66 3.16 1.49
N ILE A 6 -13.19 1.93 1.32
CA ILE A 6 -13.43 1.12 0.13
C ILE A 6 -13.92 -0.26 0.56
N ASP A 7 -15.07 -0.66 0.03
CA ASP A 7 -15.53 -2.03 -0.02
C ASP A 7 -15.45 -2.48 -1.49
N ARG A 8 -14.60 -3.47 -1.79
CA ARG A 8 -14.39 -3.99 -3.14
C ARG A 8 -14.52 -5.50 -3.13
N LYS A 9 -15.34 -6.03 -4.03
CA LYS A 9 -15.54 -7.47 -4.18
C LYS A 9 -15.43 -7.89 -5.64
N THR A 10 -14.62 -8.91 -5.91
CA THR A 10 -14.51 -9.61 -7.19
C THR A 10 -14.77 -11.10 -6.99
N ASN A 11 -14.41 -11.94 -7.97
CA ASN A 11 -14.47 -13.39 -7.80
C ASN A 11 -13.24 -13.90 -7.03
N GLU A 12 -12.14 -13.14 -7.06
CA GLU A 12 -10.83 -13.46 -6.51
C GLU A 12 -10.67 -12.90 -5.08
N THR A 13 -11.20 -11.69 -4.80
CA THR A 13 -11.02 -11.03 -3.50
C THR A 13 -12.29 -10.35 -2.95
N ASP A 14 -12.40 -10.28 -1.62
CA ASP A 14 -13.38 -9.48 -0.85
C ASP A 14 -12.63 -8.60 0.15
N ILE A 15 -12.56 -7.29 -0.14
CA ILE A 15 -11.72 -6.31 0.56
C ILE A 15 -12.59 -5.25 1.23
N ARG A 16 -12.28 -4.98 2.50
CA ARG A 16 -12.72 -3.79 3.23
C ARG A 16 -11.50 -3.03 3.72
N LEU A 17 -11.37 -1.78 3.30
CA LEU A 17 -10.23 -0.94 3.59
C LEU A 17 -10.68 0.44 4.06
N SER A 18 -10.09 0.93 5.14
CA SER A 18 -10.24 2.32 5.57
C SER A 18 -8.90 2.94 5.92
N ILE A 19 -8.76 4.22 5.60
CA ILE A 19 -7.56 5.00 5.94
C ILE A 19 -7.95 6.39 6.45
N ASP A 20 -7.26 6.85 7.48
CA ASP A 20 -7.20 8.26 7.88
C ASP A 20 -5.79 8.80 7.70
N LEU A 21 -5.65 9.81 6.84
CA LEU A 21 -4.38 10.47 6.54
C LEU A 21 -3.89 11.38 7.68
N ASP A 22 -4.76 11.75 8.61
CA ASP A 22 -4.45 12.59 9.77
C ASP A 22 -4.33 11.76 11.07
N GLY A 23 -3.95 10.48 10.94
CA GLY A 23 -3.94 9.51 12.02
C GLY A 23 -2.74 9.56 12.96
N SER A 24 -2.55 8.45 13.68
CA SER A 24 -1.53 8.24 14.72
C SER A 24 -0.55 7.12 14.39
N GLY A 25 -0.73 6.43 13.27
CA GLY A 25 0.07 5.28 12.84
C GLY A 25 -0.45 3.95 13.35
N LYS A 26 -1.76 3.84 13.67
CA LYS A 26 -2.40 2.57 14.06
C LYS A 26 -2.72 1.74 12.82
N ALA A 27 -2.54 0.44 12.93
CA ALA A 27 -2.85 -0.49 11.86
C ALA A 27 -3.63 -1.69 12.40
N ASN A 28 -4.68 -2.08 11.68
CA ASN A 28 -5.40 -3.34 11.86
C ASN A 28 -5.50 -4.03 10.50
N VAL A 29 -4.52 -4.87 10.20
CA VAL A 29 -4.30 -5.44 8.86
C VAL A 29 -4.41 -6.96 8.94
N ALA A 30 -5.25 -7.52 8.08
CA ALA A 30 -5.41 -8.95 7.90
C ALA A 30 -5.68 -9.23 6.42
N THR A 31 -4.62 -9.48 5.64
CA THR A 31 -4.73 -9.68 4.19
C THR A 31 -4.71 -11.16 3.78
N GLY A 32 -4.28 -12.05 4.68
CA GLY A 32 -3.95 -13.44 4.34
C GLY A 32 -2.52 -13.61 3.82
N CYS A 33 -1.79 -12.52 3.59
CA CYS A 33 -0.39 -12.51 3.19
C CYS A 33 0.49 -11.85 4.28
N GLY A 34 1.22 -12.66 5.05
CA GLY A 34 1.92 -12.17 6.25
C GLY A 34 3.00 -11.12 5.98
N PHE A 35 3.72 -11.21 4.85
CA PHE A 35 4.71 -10.20 4.50
C PHE A 35 4.06 -8.87 4.09
N LEU A 36 2.97 -8.91 3.32
CA LEU A 36 2.19 -7.72 2.99
C LEU A 36 1.59 -7.08 4.25
N ASP A 37 1.08 -7.89 5.18
CA ASP A 37 0.59 -7.41 6.49
C ASP A 37 1.68 -6.61 7.20
N HIS A 38 2.90 -7.14 7.25
CA HIS A 38 4.04 -6.44 7.86
C HIS A 38 4.35 -5.11 7.15
N MET A 39 4.37 -5.10 5.81
CA MET A 39 4.63 -3.89 5.03
C MET A 39 3.56 -2.81 5.22
N LEU A 40 2.27 -3.19 5.27
CA LEU A 40 1.17 -2.25 5.51
C LEU A 40 1.18 -1.69 6.95
N ASN A 41 1.60 -2.49 7.93
CA ASN A 41 1.83 -1.99 9.29
C ASN A 41 2.93 -0.91 9.32
N LEU A 42 4.05 -1.12 8.60
CA LEU A 42 5.12 -0.13 8.48
C LEU A 42 4.65 1.13 7.73
N PHE A 43 3.91 0.95 6.63
CA PHE A 43 3.32 2.03 5.86
C PHE A 43 2.44 2.94 6.74
N ALA A 44 1.53 2.37 7.52
CA ALA A 44 0.70 3.11 8.45
C ALA A 44 1.54 3.81 9.53
N ARG A 45 2.46 3.07 10.16
CA ARG A 45 3.30 3.57 11.27
C ARG A 45 4.14 4.78 10.86
N HIS A 46 4.82 4.71 9.73
CA HIS A 46 5.76 5.75 9.28
C HIS A 46 5.07 6.87 8.50
N GLY A 47 3.95 6.59 7.83
CA GLY A 47 3.09 7.60 7.23
C GLY A 47 2.24 8.38 8.23
N ARG A 48 2.13 7.89 9.48
CA ARG A 48 1.19 8.35 10.52
C ARG A 48 -0.27 8.24 10.06
N PHE A 49 -0.57 7.18 9.32
CA PHE A 49 -1.94 6.87 8.92
C PHE A 49 -2.57 5.93 9.93
N ASP A 50 -3.86 6.10 10.20
CA ASP A 50 -4.64 5.03 10.83
C ASP A 50 -5.25 4.19 9.70
N LEU A 51 -4.87 2.91 9.61
CA LEU A 51 -5.18 2.01 8.50
C LEU A 51 -5.89 0.75 9.00
N ALA A 52 -7.01 0.38 8.38
CA ALA A 52 -7.61 -0.94 8.55
C ALA A 52 -7.74 -1.61 7.19
N VAL A 53 -7.29 -2.86 7.09
CA VAL A 53 -7.41 -3.68 5.88
C VAL A 53 -7.87 -5.07 6.29
N LYS A 54 -8.96 -5.52 5.68
CA LYS A 54 -9.40 -6.91 5.73
C LYS A 54 -9.58 -7.40 4.32
N CYS A 55 -8.88 -8.48 3.96
CA CYS A 55 -9.04 -9.15 2.67
C CYS A 55 -9.32 -10.64 2.90
N ASP A 56 -10.29 -11.17 2.17
CA ASP A 56 -10.45 -12.61 1.93
C ASP A 56 -10.17 -12.84 0.45
N GLY A 57 -9.02 -13.44 0.13
CA GLY A 57 -8.53 -13.61 -1.22
C GLY A 57 -8.17 -15.07 -1.51
N ASP A 58 -8.10 -15.43 -2.79
CA ASP A 58 -7.76 -16.74 -3.31
C ASP A 58 -6.28 -17.14 -3.15
N THR A 59 -5.70 -16.88 -1.96
CA THR A 59 -4.30 -17.14 -1.58
C THR A 59 -3.83 -18.59 -1.72
N TYR A 60 -4.75 -19.53 -2.00
CA TYR A 60 -4.43 -20.91 -2.34
C TYR A 60 -3.91 -21.06 -3.79
N VAL A 61 -4.15 -20.07 -4.65
CA VAL A 61 -3.59 -19.96 -6.01
C VAL A 61 -2.18 -19.38 -5.89
N ASP A 62 -2.10 -18.10 -5.50
CA ASP A 62 -0.90 -17.34 -5.14
C ASP A 62 -1.31 -16.03 -4.43
N TYR A 63 -0.38 -15.09 -4.22
CA TYR A 63 -0.68 -13.80 -3.61
C TYR A 63 -1.02 -12.68 -4.60
N HIS A 64 -0.99 -12.92 -5.91
CA HIS A 64 -1.05 -11.88 -6.94
C HIS A 64 -2.34 -11.06 -6.85
N HIS A 65 -3.51 -11.72 -6.96
CA HIS A 65 -4.79 -11.03 -6.89
C HIS A 65 -4.99 -10.29 -5.57
N THR A 66 -4.57 -10.92 -4.46
CA THR A 66 -4.68 -10.31 -3.13
C THR A 66 -3.84 -9.03 -3.05
N VAL A 67 -2.58 -9.06 -3.48
CA VAL A 67 -1.67 -7.92 -3.42
C VAL A 67 -2.12 -6.79 -4.36
N GLU A 68 -2.44 -7.13 -5.62
CA GLU A 68 -2.90 -6.17 -6.63
C GLU A 68 -4.19 -5.48 -6.16
N ASP A 69 -5.20 -6.24 -5.75
CA ASP A 69 -6.50 -5.70 -5.40
C ASP A 69 -6.48 -4.85 -4.12
N ILE A 70 -5.57 -5.16 -3.19
CA ILE A 70 -5.30 -4.29 -2.03
C ILE A 70 -4.61 -3.01 -2.48
N GLY A 71 -3.63 -3.07 -3.40
CA GLY A 71 -3.01 -1.90 -4.02
C GLY A 71 -4.04 -0.95 -4.64
N ILE A 72 -4.92 -1.50 -5.50
CA ILE A 72 -6.03 -0.76 -6.12
C ILE A 72 -6.94 -0.12 -5.05
N SER A 73 -7.31 -0.90 -4.04
CA SER A 73 -8.25 -0.45 -2.99
C SER A 73 -7.63 0.62 -2.11
N LEU A 74 -6.34 0.49 -1.76
CA LEU A 74 -5.59 1.48 -1.00
C LEU A 74 -5.45 2.78 -1.81
N GLY A 75 -5.07 2.70 -3.09
CA GLY A 75 -4.96 3.86 -3.97
C GLY A 75 -6.29 4.64 -4.10
N LYS A 76 -7.42 3.92 -4.21
CA LYS A 76 -8.76 4.52 -4.23
C LYS A 76 -9.11 5.20 -2.91
N ALA A 77 -8.89 4.53 -1.77
CA ALA A 77 -9.16 5.10 -0.44
C ALA A 77 -8.28 6.33 -0.17
N PHE A 78 -7.00 6.27 -0.55
CA PHE A 78 -6.08 7.39 -0.41
C PHE A 78 -6.51 8.59 -1.26
N LYS A 79 -6.97 8.35 -2.50
CA LYS A 79 -7.51 9.39 -3.38
C LYS A 79 -8.79 10.01 -2.81
N GLU A 80 -9.69 9.22 -2.26
CA GLU A 80 -10.90 9.71 -1.57
C GLU A 80 -10.52 10.60 -0.38
N ALA A 81 -9.61 10.12 0.47
CA ALA A 81 -9.14 10.84 1.65
C ALA A 81 -8.44 12.18 1.31
N LEU A 82 -7.75 12.26 0.18
CA LEU A 82 -7.09 13.48 -0.29
C LEU A 82 -8.07 14.59 -0.73
N GLY A 83 -9.31 14.26 -1.08
CA GLY A 83 -10.32 15.23 -1.51
C GLY A 83 -9.88 16.09 -2.71
N ASP A 84 -10.03 17.41 -2.60
CA ASP A 84 -9.70 18.36 -3.67
C ASP A 84 -8.19 18.71 -3.77
N LYS A 85 -7.37 18.15 -2.88
CA LYS A 85 -5.90 18.30 -2.82
C LYS A 85 -5.42 19.73 -2.63
N LYS A 86 -6.26 20.68 -2.21
CA LYS A 86 -5.83 22.06 -1.96
C LYS A 86 -5.12 22.17 -0.60
N GLY A 87 -4.08 23.01 -0.56
CA GLY A 87 -3.36 23.33 0.68
C GLY A 87 -2.40 22.25 1.19
N ILE A 88 -2.17 21.17 0.44
CA ILE A 88 -1.16 20.16 0.78
C ILE A 88 0.23 20.56 0.24
N VAL A 89 1.28 19.99 0.82
CA VAL A 89 2.68 20.18 0.38
C VAL A 89 2.91 19.68 -1.05
N ARG A 90 2.10 18.72 -1.52
CA ARG A 90 2.06 18.11 -2.86
C ARG A 90 3.27 17.26 -3.23
N TYR A 91 4.47 17.76 -3.03
CA TYR A 91 5.72 17.05 -3.29
C TYR A 91 6.33 16.57 -1.98
N GLY A 92 6.85 15.35 -1.97
CA GLY A 92 7.60 14.83 -0.84
C GLY A 92 8.58 13.77 -1.29
N ASP A 93 9.71 13.70 -0.61
CA ASP A 93 10.73 12.69 -0.79
C ASP A 93 11.24 12.19 0.55
N THR A 94 11.83 11.00 0.55
CA THR A 94 12.49 10.45 1.72
C THR A 94 13.63 9.52 1.31
N ALA A 95 14.68 9.51 2.13
CA ALA A 95 15.75 8.52 2.11
C ALA A 95 15.63 7.66 3.37
N LEU A 96 15.38 6.37 3.20
CA LEU A 96 15.15 5.44 4.30
C LEU A 96 16.23 4.35 4.30
N PRO A 97 17.18 4.38 5.26
CA PRO A 97 18.12 3.29 5.46
C PRO A 97 17.52 2.18 6.32
N MET A 98 17.86 0.93 6.01
CA MET A 98 17.64 -0.24 6.86
C MET A 98 18.83 -1.17 6.68
N ASP A 99 19.63 -1.32 7.74
CA ASP A 99 20.93 -2.02 7.71
C ASP A 99 21.81 -1.55 6.52
N GLU A 100 22.25 -2.44 5.63
CA GLU A 100 23.03 -2.09 4.44
C GLU A 100 22.21 -1.52 3.27
N SER A 101 20.88 -1.56 3.36
CA SER A 101 19.98 -1.13 2.29
C SER A 101 19.59 0.35 2.43
N LEU A 102 19.47 1.04 1.29
CA LEU A 102 18.98 2.42 1.22
C LEU A 102 17.93 2.55 0.11
N ILE A 103 16.74 3.03 0.48
CA ILE A 103 15.67 3.36 -0.46
C ILE A 103 15.51 4.87 -0.56
N LEU A 104 15.41 5.35 -1.81
CA LEU A 104 14.99 6.71 -2.12
C LEU A 104 13.59 6.65 -2.74
N SER A 105 12.66 7.42 -2.22
CA SER A 105 11.33 7.55 -2.81
C SER A 105 10.90 9.01 -2.90
N ALA A 106 10.15 9.33 -3.94
CA ALA A 106 9.60 10.66 -4.18
C ALA A 106 8.18 10.55 -4.74
N VAL A 107 7.30 11.45 -4.32
CA VAL A 107 5.88 11.46 -4.68
C VAL A 107 5.47 12.87 -5.12
N ASP A 108 4.76 12.96 -6.25
CA ASP A 108 3.99 14.16 -6.66
C ASP A 108 2.50 13.80 -6.65
N ILE A 109 1.73 14.45 -5.79
CA ILE A 109 0.26 14.36 -5.78
C ILE A 109 -0.30 15.18 -6.96
N SER A 110 -0.08 14.67 -8.17
CA SER A 110 -0.19 15.40 -9.43
C SER A 110 -1.54 15.23 -10.15
N GLY A 111 -2.27 14.16 -9.83
CA GLY A 111 -3.45 13.72 -10.56
C GLY A 111 -3.16 12.92 -11.85
N ARG A 112 -1.89 12.68 -12.18
CA ARG A 112 -1.46 11.79 -13.26
C ARG A 112 -0.84 10.55 -12.64
N GLY A 113 -1.36 9.37 -12.99
CA GLY A 113 -0.81 8.09 -12.53
C GLY A 113 0.54 7.80 -13.21
N GLY A 114 1.49 7.30 -12.43
CA GLY A 114 2.79 6.88 -12.92
C GLY A 114 3.66 6.34 -11.80
N LEU A 115 4.35 5.23 -12.08
CA LEU A 115 5.34 4.62 -11.21
C LEU A 115 6.67 4.60 -11.98
N TYR A 116 7.72 5.09 -11.33
CA TYR A 116 9.09 4.97 -11.82
C TYR A 116 9.86 4.11 -10.83
N TYR A 117 10.11 2.87 -11.22
CA TYR A 117 10.63 1.83 -10.34
C TYR A 117 12.04 1.45 -10.79
N SER A 118 12.97 1.38 -9.85
CA SER A 118 14.37 1.00 -10.09
C SER A 118 14.92 0.18 -8.93
N LEU A 119 14.03 -0.50 -8.19
CA LEU A 119 14.44 -1.37 -7.10
C LEU A 119 14.90 -2.71 -7.69
N GLU A 120 16.12 -3.11 -7.35
CA GLU A 120 16.68 -4.40 -7.71
C GLU A 120 16.59 -5.32 -6.48
N ILE A 121 15.68 -6.29 -6.51
CA ILE A 121 15.54 -7.28 -5.44
C ILE A 121 16.21 -8.57 -5.93
N PRO A 122 17.32 -9.03 -5.30
CA PRO A 122 18.13 -10.13 -5.83
C PRO A 122 17.54 -11.53 -5.59
N THR A 123 16.42 -11.63 -4.86
CA THR A 123 15.76 -12.89 -4.50
C THR A 123 14.35 -12.89 -5.07
N GLU A 124 13.87 -14.07 -5.49
CA GLU A 124 12.51 -14.28 -6.01
C GLU A 124 11.45 -14.23 -4.90
N LYS A 125 11.81 -14.58 -3.65
CA LYS A 125 10.88 -14.63 -2.52
C LYS A 125 11.46 -14.07 -1.22
N VAL A 126 10.57 -13.58 -0.36
CA VAL A 126 10.81 -13.30 1.06
C VAL A 126 9.79 -14.09 1.89
N GLY A 127 10.24 -15.19 2.51
CA GLY A 127 9.31 -16.19 3.04
C GLY A 127 8.50 -16.80 1.90
N ASP A 128 7.17 -16.71 1.97
CA ASP A 128 6.28 -17.20 0.92
C ASP A 128 5.87 -16.11 -0.09
N PHE A 129 6.26 -14.84 0.13
CA PHE A 129 5.91 -13.70 -0.70
C PHE A 129 6.83 -13.56 -1.91
N ASP A 130 6.27 -13.55 -3.12
CA ASP A 130 6.99 -13.31 -4.37
C ASP A 130 7.38 -11.83 -4.50
N THR A 131 8.67 -11.55 -4.69
CA THR A 131 9.22 -10.19 -4.67
C THR A 131 8.80 -9.35 -5.87
N GLU A 132 8.38 -9.98 -6.97
CA GLU A 132 7.78 -9.29 -8.12
C GLU A 132 6.50 -8.52 -7.73
N LEU A 133 5.77 -9.00 -6.72
CA LEU A 133 4.52 -8.40 -6.28
C LEU A 133 4.73 -7.03 -5.61
N VAL A 134 5.97 -6.67 -5.24
CA VAL A 134 6.29 -5.32 -4.75
C VAL A 134 6.01 -4.28 -5.82
N GLU A 135 6.42 -4.54 -7.07
CA GLU A 135 6.18 -3.59 -8.16
C GLU A 135 4.70 -3.54 -8.55
N GLU A 136 4.04 -4.70 -8.60
CA GLU A 136 2.60 -4.80 -8.88
C GLU A 136 1.76 -4.02 -7.85
N PHE A 137 2.08 -4.13 -6.56
CA PHE A 137 1.40 -3.38 -5.50
C PHE A 137 1.45 -1.85 -5.71
N TRP A 138 2.60 -1.32 -6.09
CA TRP A 138 2.78 0.12 -6.29
C TRP A 138 2.24 0.63 -7.63
N ARG A 139 2.08 -0.25 -8.61
CA ARG A 139 1.58 0.06 -9.96
C ARG A 139 0.06 0.12 -10.02
N ALA A 140 -0.60 -0.66 -9.18
CA ALA A 140 -2.05 -0.83 -9.07
C ALA A 140 -2.87 0.47 -8.84
#